data_AF-W6N4J4-F1
#
_entry.id   AF-W6N4J4-F1
#
_cell.length_a   1.000
_cell.length_b   1.000
_cell.length_c   1.000
_cell.angle_alpha   90.00
_cell.angle_beta   90.00
_cell.angle_gamma   90.00
#
_symmetry.space_group_name_H-M   'P 1'
#
loop_
_entity.id
_entity.type
_entity.pdbx_description
1 polymer ?
#
loop_
_entity_poly.entity_id
_entity_poly.type
_entity_poly.pdbx_seq_one_letter_code
_entity_poly.pdbx_strand_id
1 'polypeptide(L)' 'MAEKTITIRIDDNLHKDIKINIAKKGISLKDYIVGLIKKDLYGELGKK' A
#
# COMPACT_ATOMS: atom_id res chain seq x y z
N MET A 1 -18.49 5.13 9.81
CA MET A 1 -17.45 4.12 10.10
C MET A 1 -16.25 4.85 10.68
N ALA A 2 -15.63 4.37 11.74
CA ALA A 2 -14.51 5.07 12.38
C ALA A 2 -13.27 5.02 11.47
N GLU A 3 -12.90 6.17 10.89
CA GLU A 3 -11.67 6.30 10.13
C GLU A 3 -10.49 6.52 11.09
N LYS A 4 -9.38 5.81 10.85
CA LYS A 4 -8.14 5.97 11.60
C LYS A 4 -7.04 6.38 10.64
N THR A 5 -6.26 7.39 11.02
CA THR A 5 -5.11 7.88 10.24
C THR A 5 -3.86 7.08 10.59
N ILE A 6 -3.13 6.65 9.57
CA ILE A 6 -1.82 6.01 9.70
C ILE A 6 -0.78 6.95 9.10
N THR A 7 0.15 7.43 9.92
CA THR A 7 1.28 8.25 9.47
C THR A 7 2.55 7.43 9.59
N ILE A 8 3.29 7.32 8.48
CA ILE A 8 4.57 6.60 8.43
C ILE A 8 5.65 7.51 7.86
N ARG A 9 6.88 7.33 8.34
CA ARG A 9 8.07 7.95 7.76
C ARG A 9 8.77 6.90 6.91
N ILE A 10 9.08 7.25 5.67
CA ILE A 10 9.77 6.39 4.72
C ILE A 10 10.89 7.17 4.05
N ASP A 11 11.84 6.44 3.48
CA ASP A 11 12.92 7.04 2.69
C ASP A 11 12.37 7.76 1.44
N ASP A 12 13.04 8.84 1.03
CA ASP A 12 12.63 9.65 -0.12
C ASP A 12 12.67 8.87 -1.44
N ASN A 13 13.65 7.99 -1.60
CA ASN A 13 13.77 7.16 -2.80
C ASN A 13 12.61 6.16 -2.87
N LEU A 14 12.27 5.53 -1.74
CA LEU A 14 11.14 4.63 -1.66
C LEU A 14 9.82 5.36 -1.97
N HIS A 15 9.64 6.60 -1.46
CA HIS A 15 8.47 7.41 -1.77
C HIS A 15 8.34 7.71 -3.28
N LYS A 16 9.46 8.02 -3.95
CA LYS A 16 9.49 8.22 -5.41
C LYS A 16 9.13 6.95 -6.18
N ASP A 17 9.72 5.82 -5.82
CA ASP A 17 9.46 4.54 -6.49
C ASP A 17 8.00 4.13 -6.35
N ILE A 18 7.43 4.31 -5.15
CA ILE A 18 6.00 4.07 -4.92
C ILE A 18 5.16 4.99 -5.81
N LYS A 19 5.47 6.30 -5.88
CA LYS A 19 4.76 7.25 -6.75
C LYS A 19 4.78 6.84 -8.21
N ILE A 20 5.93 6.39 -8.72
CA ILE A 20 6.05 5.92 -10.10
C ILE A 20 5.18 4.67 -10.32
N ASN A 21 5.21 3.73 -9.37
CA ASN A 21 4.46 2.48 -9.46
C ASN A 21 2.94 2.70 -9.42
N ILE A 22 2.45 3.58 -8.54
CA ILE A 22 1.02 3.90 -8.45
C ILE A 22 0.53 4.65 -9.69
N ALA A 23 1.36 5.54 -10.26
CA ALA A 23 1.04 6.26 -11.49
C ALA A 23 0.93 5.31 -12.68
N LYS A 24 1.85 4.34 -12.81
CA LYS A 24 1.80 3.30 -13.84
C LYS A 24 0.54 2.42 -13.74
N LYS A 25 0.04 2.20 -12.52
CA LYS A 25 -1.13 1.36 -12.25
C LYS A 25 -2.45 2.12 -12.23
N GLY A 26 -2.42 3.45 -12.27
CA GLY A 26 -3.62 4.29 -12.18
C GLY A 26 -4.33 4.20 -10.82
N ILE A 27 -3.61 3.91 -9.73
CA ILE A 27 -4.19 3.76 -8.38
C ILE A 27 -3.71 4.86 -7.45
N SER A 28 -4.45 5.09 -6.36
CA SER A 28 -4.01 6.02 -5.32
C SER A 28 -2.93 5.40 -4.42
N LEU A 29 -2.13 6.26 -3.76
CA LEU A 29 -1.16 5.82 -2.75
C LEU A 29 -1.84 5.05 -1.60
N LYS A 30 -3.04 5.51 -1.20
CA LYS A 30 -3.86 4.86 -0.18
C LYS A 30 -4.22 3.44 -0.61
N ASP A 31 -4.73 3.27 -1.83
CA ASP A 31 -5.14 1.96 -2.32
C ASP A 31 -3.96 1.01 -2.49
N TYR A 32 -2.80 1.54 -2.87
CA TYR A 32 -1.57 0.75 -2.94
C TYR A 32 -1.16 0.21 -1.57
N ILE A 33 -1.06 1.10 -0.56
CA ILE A 33 -0.63 0.71 0.80
C ILE A 33 -1.68 -0.21 1.44
N VAL A 34 -2.96 0.15 1.38
CA VAL A 34 -4.04 -0.67 1.93
C VAL A 34 -4.12 -2.01 1.21
N GLY A 35 -3.92 -2.04 -0.11
CA GLY A 35 -3.89 -3.26 -0.90
C GLY A 35 -2.74 -4.18 -0.53
N LEU A 36 -1.54 -3.63 -0.30
CA LEU A 36 -0.40 -4.39 0.21
C LEU A 36 -0.68 -4.97 1.59
N ILE A 37 -1.17 -4.16 2.53
CA ILE A 37 -1.50 -4.61 3.89
C ILE A 37 -2.59 -5.68 3.87
N LYS A 38 -3.65 -5.50 3.08
CA LYS A 38 -4.71 -6.52 2.95
C LYS A 38 -4.18 -7.81 2.33
N LYS A 39 -3.32 -7.71 1.32
CA LYS A 39 -2.71 -8.88 0.69
C LYS A 39 -1.79 -9.62 1.66
N ASP A 40 -1.09 -8.90 2.52
CA ASP A 40 -0.25 -9.49 3.56
C ASP A 40 -1.11 -10.15 4.66
N LEU A 41 -2.06 -9.41 5.24
CA LEU A 41 -2.93 -9.89 6.32
C LEU A 41 -3.89 -11.02 5.91
N TYR A 42 -4.35 -11.04 4.66
CA TYR A 42 -5.39 -11.97 4.20
C TYR A 42 -4.95 -12.87 3.03
N GLY A 43 -3.77 -12.65 2.43
CA GLY A 43 -3.30 -13.39 1.26
C GLY A 43 -2.57 -14.69 1.57
N GLU A 44 -2.36 -15.06 2.84
CA GLU A 44 -1.89 -16.39 3.26
C GLU A 44 -3.04 -17.40 3.52
N LEU A 45 -4.19 -17.26 2.85
CA LEU A 45 -5.29 -18.23 2.90
C LEU A 45 -5.29 -19.22 1.71
N GLY A 46 -4.12 -19.48 1.09
CA GLY A 46 -4.09 -20.28 -0.14
C GLY A 46 -2.75 -20.85 -0.60
N LYS A 47 -1.88 -21.29 0.31
CA LYS A 47 -0.82 -22.26 -0.03
C LYS A 47 -0.74 -23.37 1.02
N LYS A 48 -1.66 -24.32 0.93
CA LYS A 48 -1.50 -25.67 1.48
C LYS A 48 -2.00 -26.68 0.45
#